data_AF-A0A402CCF3-F1
#
_entry.id   AF-A0A402CCF3-F1
#
_cell.length_a   1.000
_cell.length_b   1.000
_cell.length_c   1.000
_cell.angle_alpha   90.00
_cell.angle_beta   90.00
_cell.angle_gamma   90.00
#
_symmetry.space_group_name_H-M   'P 1'
#
loop_
_entity.id
_entity.type
_entity.pdbx_description
1 polymer ?
#
loop_
_entity_poly.entity_id
_entity_poly.type
_entity_poly.pdbx_seq_one_letter_code
_entity_poly.pdbx_strand_id
1 'polypeptide(L)'
;MLPPWYLGPVNRVIVGLHRLGVPMPMPALTVPGRKTGVPRSTPVSPYEVDGHTYVVAGYAESDWAKNARAAGRGELTRGRHRERVGLVPLPVPERARILREFPIRVPHGVTMFLKAGTVANSSPEAFAAAADRCEVFRIEPLD
;
A
#
# COMPACT_ATOMS: atom_id res chain seq x y z
N MET A 1 33.11 -0.76 -11.61
CA MET A 1 32.20 0.34 -12.04
C MET A 1 31.19 0.55 -10.92
N LEU A 2 31.34 1.63 -10.13
CA LEU A 2 30.50 1.93 -8.97
C LEU A 2 29.18 2.60 -9.41
N PRO A 3 28.03 2.28 -8.79
CA PRO A 3 26.74 2.83 -9.21
C PRO A 3 26.58 4.33 -8.85
N PRO A 4 25.87 5.13 -9.67
CA PRO A 4 25.74 6.57 -9.48
C PRO A 4 24.79 6.95 -8.32
N TRP A 5 25.19 8.02 -7.62
CA TRP A 5 24.75 8.48 -6.30
C TRP A 5 23.50 9.39 -6.30
N TYR A 6 22.69 9.40 -7.37
CA TYR A 6 21.57 10.35 -7.52
C TYR A 6 20.16 9.74 -7.65
N LEU A 7 19.98 8.42 -7.44
CA LEU A 7 18.64 7.80 -7.37
C LEU A 7 17.98 7.93 -5.98
N GLY A 8 17.91 9.18 -5.52
CA GLY A 8 16.99 9.65 -4.50
C GLY A 8 16.78 11.13 -4.73
N PRO A 9 15.63 11.56 -5.31
CA PRO A 9 14.41 11.55 -4.52
C PRO A 9 13.10 11.52 -5.35
N VAL A 10 12.77 10.42 -6.05
CA VAL A 10 11.42 10.31 -6.65
C VAL A 10 10.34 10.15 -5.56
N ASN A 11 10.73 9.76 -4.34
CA ASN A 11 9.83 9.61 -3.20
C ASN A 11 9.53 10.94 -2.45
N ARG A 12 10.16 12.07 -2.78
CA ARG A 12 9.88 13.37 -2.12
C ARG A 12 8.82 14.21 -2.80
N VAL A 13 8.56 14.04 -4.09
CA VAL A 13 7.57 14.88 -4.80
C VAL A 13 6.13 14.52 -4.37
N ILE A 14 5.86 13.25 -4.07
CA ILE A 14 4.58 12.81 -3.50
C ILE A 14 4.47 13.14 -2.00
N VAL A 15 5.59 13.10 -1.26
CA VAL A 15 5.64 13.47 0.17
C VAL A 15 5.62 14.99 0.39
N GLY A 16 6.04 15.81 -0.58
CA GLY A 16 6.00 17.28 -0.50
C GLY A 16 4.58 17.86 -0.51
N LEU A 17 3.63 17.16 -1.13
CA LEU A 17 2.21 17.53 -1.10
C LEU A 17 1.55 17.31 0.28
N HIS A 18 2.19 16.53 1.16
CA HIS A 18 1.70 16.19 2.50
C HIS A 18 1.59 17.39 3.45
N ARG A 19 2.28 18.52 3.16
CA ARG A 19 2.30 19.72 4.03
C ARG A 19 1.31 20.82 3.64
N LEU A 20 0.57 20.67 2.55
CA LEU A 20 -0.29 21.74 2.00
C LEU A 20 -1.79 21.58 2.29
N GLY A 21 -2.21 20.64 3.15
CA GLY A 21 -3.61 20.54 3.55
C GLY A 21 -4.57 20.23 2.40
N VAL A 22 -4.08 19.71 1.27
CA VAL A 22 -4.91 19.29 0.14
C VAL A 22 -5.63 18.01 0.55
N PRO A 23 -6.98 17.98 0.58
CA PRO A 23 -7.73 16.76 0.84
C PRO A 23 -7.40 15.73 -0.24
N MET A 24 -6.73 14.65 0.14
CA MET A 24 -6.61 13.48 -0.71
C MET A 24 -7.92 12.68 -0.57
N PRO A 25 -8.57 12.27 -1.67
CA PRO A 25 -9.79 11.47 -1.59
C PRO A 25 -9.54 10.07 -1.00
N MET A 26 -8.28 9.64 -0.89
CA MET A 26 -7.90 8.32 -0.41
C MET A 26 -7.45 8.35 1.06
N PRO A 27 -7.78 7.32 1.86
CA PRO A 27 -7.24 7.16 3.20
C PRO A 27 -5.71 7.14 3.23
N ALA A 28 -5.12 7.64 4.32
CA ALA A 28 -3.69 7.54 4.57
C ALA A 28 -3.43 6.49 5.66
N LEU A 29 -2.54 5.55 5.38
CA LEU A 29 -2.03 4.59 6.36
C LEU A 29 -0.72 5.11 6.96
N THR A 30 -0.69 5.30 8.27
CA THR A 30 0.49 5.72 9.02
C THR A 30 1.07 4.54 9.79
N VAL A 31 2.33 4.21 9.55
CA VAL A 31 3.05 3.13 10.24
C VAL A 31 4.36 3.64 10.84
N PRO A 32 4.82 3.12 11.99
CA PRO A 32 6.15 3.42 12.51
C PRO A 32 7.24 3.00 11.53
N GLY A 33 8.23 3.87 11.29
CA GLY A 33 9.39 3.50 10.48
C GLY A 33 10.21 2.40 11.16
N ARG A 34 10.40 1.25 10.50
CA ARG A 34 11.03 0.05 11.11
C ARG A 34 12.44 0.28 11.68
N LYS A 35 13.17 1.27 11.18
CA LYS A 35 14.53 1.62 11.63
C LYS A 35 14.55 2.73 12.68
N THR A 36 13.57 3.63 12.67
CA THR A 36 13.64 4.91 13.38
C THR A 36 12.48 5.15 14.35
N GLY A 37 11.42 4.33 14.30
CA GLY A 37 10.16 4.57 15.01
C GLY A 37 9.32 5.73 14.45
N VAL A 38 9.95 6.74 13.82
CA VAL A 38 9.28 7.92 13.22
C VAL A 38 8.10 7.50 12.33
N PRO A 39 6.87 8.00 12.60
CA PRO A 39 5.68 7.71 11.80
C PRO A 39 5.86 8.09 10.33
N ARG A 40 5.41 7.21 9.42
CA ARG A 40 5.43 7.41 7.96
C ARG A 40 4.04 7.14 7.40
N SER A 41 3.50 8.11 6.66
CA SER A 41 2.17 8.04 6.06
C SER A 41 2.25 7.76 4.57
N THR A 42 1.37 6.90 4.06
CA THR A 42 1.24 6.60 2.64
C THR A 42 -0.25 6.54 2.24
N PRO A 43 -0.66 7.16 1.12
CA PRO A 43 -2.00 6.98 0.61
C PRO A 43 -2.24 5.52 0.23
N VAL A 44 -3.37 4.98 0.66
CA VAL A 44 -3.76 3.59 0.39
C VAL A 44 -5.19 3.52 -0.11
N SER A 45 -5.53 2.41 -0.76
CA SER A 45 -6.91 2.09 -1.14
C SER A 45 -7.34 0.81 -0.45
N PRO A 46 -7.87 0.87 0.78
CA PRO A 46 -8.52 -0.27 1.41
C PRO A 46 -9.73 -0.71 0.59
N TYR A 47 -9.92 -2.01 0.43
CA TYR A 47 -11.09 -2.57 -0.25
C TYR A 47 -11.48 -3.90 0.37
N GLU A 48 -12.77 -4.23 0.25
CA GLU A 48 -13.32 -5.44 0.85
C GLU A 48 -13.34 -6.60 -0.14
N VAL A 49 -12.96 -7.77 0.35
CA VAL A 49 -13.11 -9.07 -0.32
C VAL A 49 -13.58 -10.07 0.73
N ASP A 50 -14.72 -10.73 0.47
CA ASP A 50 -15.29 -11.75 1.36
C ASP A 50 -15.44 -11.30 2.83
N GLY A 51 -15.92 -10.07 3.05
CA GLY A 51 -16.16 -9.51 4.38
C GLY A 51 -14.91 -9.07 5.14
N HIS A 52 -13.73 -9.12 4.51
CA HIS A 52 -12.47 -8.66 5.09
C HIS A 52 -11.91 -7.47 4.32
N THR A 53 -11.34 -6.50 5.03
CA THR A 53 -10.69 -5.33 4.42
C THR A 53 -9.21 -5.63 4.14
N TYR A 54 -8.75 -5.30 2.95
CA TYR A 54 -7.37 -5.48 2.53
C TYR A 54 -6.76 -4.20 1.97
N VAL A 55 -5.43 -4.10 2.04
CA VAL A 55 -4.64 -3.10 1.34
C VAL A 55 -3.49 -3.76 0.59
N VAL A 56 -3.16 -3.22 -0.58
CA VAL A 56 -2.13 -3.77 -1.47
C VAL A 56 -0.98 -2.79 -1.64
N ALA A 57 0.24 -3.28 -1.43
CA ALA A 57 1.45 -2.68 -1.95
C ALA A 57 1.78 -3.26 -3.32
N GLY A 58 1.82 -2.41 -4.35
CA GLY A 58 2.31 -2.82 -5.68
C GLY A 58 3.77 -3.27 -5.70
N TYR A 59 4.54 -2.98 -4.64
CA TYR A 59 5.87 -3.50 -4.43
C TYR A 59 6.04 -3.96 -2.98
N ALA A 60 6.25 -5.26 -2.80
CA ALA A 60 6.47 -5.88 -1.50
C ALA A 60 7.69 -5.33 -0.76
N GLU A 61 8.66 -4.83 -1.54
CA GLU A 61 9.92 -4.27 -1.06
C GLU A 61 9.88 -2.75 -0.83
N SER A 62 8.74 -2.11 -1.06
CA SER A 62 8.54 -0.70 -0.75
C SER A 62 8.74 -0.41 0.73
N ASP A 63 9.21 0.80 1.05
CA ASP A 63 9.52 1.13 2.44
C ASP A 63 8.31 1.07 3.36
N TRP A 64 7.13 1.47 2.87
CA TRP A 64 5.92 1.40 3.67
C TRP A 64 5.47 -0.05 3.91
N ALA A 65 5.59 -0.96 2.93
CA ALA A 65 5.26 -2.37 3.10
C ALA A 65 6.21 -3.04 4.11
N LYS A 66 7.50 -2.73 4.03
CA LYS A 66 8.49 -3.19 5.02
C LYS A 66 8.22 -2.64 6.41
N ASN A 67 7.79 -1.39 6.52
CA ASN A 67 7.42 -0.78 7.80
C ASN A 67 6.14 -1.40 8.37
N ALA A 68 5.10 -1.58 7.54
CA ALA A 68 3.84 -2.21 7.91
C ALA A 68 4.06 -3.65 8.41
N ARG A 69 4.84 -4.45 7.66
CA ARG A 69 5.20 -5.82 8.04
C ARG A 69 5.94 -5.89 9.38
N ALA A 70 6.89 -4.98 9.60
CA ALA A 70 7.67 -4.94 10.84
C ALA A 70 6.84 -4.44 12.03
N ALA A 71 5.92 -3.50 11.80
CA ALA A 71 5.10 -2.91 12.86
C ALA A 71 3.91 -3.78 13.24
N GLY A 72 3.30 -4.49 12.28
CA GLY A 72 2.07 -5.26 12.44
C GLY A 72 0.82 -4.42 12.76
N ARG A 73 0.95 -3.10 12.81
CA ARG A 73 -0.12 -2.15 13.12
C ARG A 73 0.15 -0.77 12.53
N GLY A 74 -0.90 0.05 12.44
CA GLY A 74 -0.84 1.44 11.99
C GLY A 74 -2.07 2.24 12.39
N GLU A 75 -2.15 3.46 11.87
CA GLU A 75 -3.32 4.33 11.96
C GLU A 75 -3.84 4.61 10.55
N LEU A 76 -5.11 4.28 10.29
CA LEU A 76 -5.80 4.62 9.06
C LEU A 76 -6.55 5.94 9.26
N THR A 77 -6.18 6.95 8.48
CA THR A 77 -6.79 8.29 8.54
C THR A 77 -7.65 8.55 7.30
N ARG A 78 -8.92 8.89 7.50
CA ARG A 78 -9.84 9.33 6.44
C ARG A 78 -10.50 10.64 6.85
N GLY A 79 -10.08 11.74 6.23
CA GLY A 79 -10.52 13.08 6.63
C GLY A 79 -10.15 13.37 8.10
N ARG A 80 -11.15 13.56 8.95
CA ARG A 80 -10.96 13.77 10.40
C ARG A 80 -10.97 12.48 11.22
N HIS A 81 -11.42 11.36 10.64
CA HIS A 81 -11.50 10.08 11.33
C HIS A 81 -10.14 9.39 11.32
N ARG A 82 -9.73 8.85 12.47
CA ARG A 82 -8.50 8.09 12.67
C ARG A 82 -8.84 6.81 13.41
N GLU A 83 -8.32 5.71 12.90
CA GLU A 83 -8.57 4.38 13.45
C GLU A 83 -7.26 3.63 13.60
N ARG A 84 -7.03 3.02 14.76
CA ARG A 84 -5.90 2.10 14.94
C ARG A 84 -6.25 0.75 14.31
N VAL A 85 -5.34 0.22 13.52
CA VAL A 85 -5.56 -1.02 12.78
C VAL A 85 -4.37 -1.96 12.86
N GLY A 86 -4.66 -3.26 12.89
CA GLY A 86 -3.72 -4.35 12.68
C GLY A 86 -3.45 -4.52 11.20
N LEU A 87 -2.23 -4.93 10.86
CA LEU A 87 -1.77 -5.15 9.50
C LEU A 87 -1.18 -6.55 9.40
N VAL A 88 -2.01 -7.51 8.96
CA VAL A 88 -1.63 -8.93 8.88
C VAL A 88 -1.21 -9.25 7.44
N PRO A 89 0.07 -9.51 7.15
CA PRO A 89 0.51 -9.86 5.80
C PRO A 89 -0.01 -11.23 5.38
N LEU A 90 -0.47 -11.33 4.13
CA LEU A 90 -0.92 -12.62 3.57
C LEU A 90 0.27 -13.41 3.01
N PRO A 91 0.28 -14.74 3.17
CA PRO A 91 1.17 -15.63 2.42
C PRO A 91 0.97 -15.48 0.91
N VAL A 92 2.04 -15.59 0.12
CA VAL A 92 1.99 -15.45 -1.35
C VAL A 92 0.88 -16.29 -2.01
N PRO A 93 0.64 -17.56 -1.64
CA PRO A 93 -0.43 -18.36 -2.23
C PRO A 93 -1.85 -17.76 -2.09
N GLU A 94 -2.07 -16.94 -1.05
CA GLU A 94 -3.37 -16.33 -0.79
C GLU A 94 -3.55 -14.98 -1.51
N ARG A 95 -2.44 -14.29 -1.83
CA ARG A 95 -2.46 -12.93 -2.40
C ARG A 95 -3.15 -12.87 -3.76
N ALA A 96 -2.98 -13.89 -4.60
CA ALA A 96 -3.49 -13.90 -5.96
C ALA A 96 -5.03 -13.72 -6.02
N ARG A 97 -5.76 -14.36 -5.10
CA ARG A 97 -7.22 -14.21 -4.97
C ARG A 97 -7.61 -12.77 -4.66
N ILE A 98 -6.93 -12.15 -3.70
CA ILE A 98 -7.24 -10.79 -3.25
C ILE A 98 -6.82 -9.74 -4.28
N LEU A 99 -5.70 -9.96 -4.98
CA LEU A 99 -5.23 -9.10 -6.06
C LEU A 99 -6.15 -9.14 -7.27
N ARG A 100 -6.73 -10.30 -7.60
CA ARG A 100 -7.68 -10.46 -8.70
C ARG A 100 -8.86 -9.49 -8.60
N GLU A 101 -9.33 -9.21 -7.39
CA GLU A 101 -10.45 -8.29 -7.14
C GLU A 101 -10.06 -6.82 -7.26
N PHE A 102 -8.77 -6.48 -7.14
CA PHE A 102 -8.30 -5.09 -7.09
C PHE A 102 -8.79 -4.21 -8.24
N PRO A 103 -8.62 -4.58 -9.54
CA PRO A 103 -9.04 -3.72 -10.64
C PRO A 103 -10.56 -3.51 -10.71
N ILE A 104 -11.35 -4.42 -10.14
CA ILE A 104 -12.82 -4.34 -10.08
C ILE A 104 -13.24 -3.41 -8.94
N ARG A 105 -12.63 -3.58 -7.75
CA ARG A 105 -13.00 -2.84 -6.53
C ARG A 105 -12.39 -1.45 -6.45
N VAL A 106 -11.21 -1.28 -7.06
CA VAL A 106 -10.40 -0.04 -7.00
C VAL A 106 -9.98 0.39 -8.42
N PRO A 107 -10.92 0.69 -9.33
CA PRO A 107 -10.59 1.01 -10.73
C PRO A 107 -9.67 2.22 -10.87
N HIS A 108 -9.82 3.23 -10.00
CA HIS A 108 -8.95 4.41 -9.97
C HIS A 108 -7.50 4.10 -9.54
N GLY A 109 -7.29 3.02 -8.78
CA GLY A 109 -5.97 2.59 -8.32
C GLY A 109 -5.15 1.86 -9.39
N VAL A 110 -5.79 1.31 -10.41
CA VAL A 110 -5.16 0.50 -11.46
C VAL A 110 -4.03 1.25 -12.18
N THR A 111 -4.26 2.53 -12.49
CA THR A 111 -3.28 3.39 -13.18
C THR A 111 -1.94 3.46 -12.46
N MET A 112 -1.92 3.40 -11.13
CA MET A 112 -0.69 3.40 -10.35
C MET A 112 0.12 2.12 -10.57
N PHE A 113 -0.53 0.95 -10.59
CA PHE A 113 0.13 -0.34 -10.80
C PHE A 113 0.66 -0.49 -12.23
N LEU A 114 -0.07 0.04 -13.22
CA LEU A 114 0.38 0.09 -14.60
C LEU A 114 1.60 1.00 -14.78
N LYS A 115 1.54 2.24 -14.28
CA LYS A 115 2.67 3.19 -14.35
C LYS A 115 3.90 2.70 -13.58
N ALA A 116 3.67 1.96 -12.50
CA ALA A 116 4.71 1.33 -11.72
C ALA A 116 5.36 0.13 -12.45
N GLY A 117 4.72 -0.44 -13.47
CA GLY A 117 5.19 -1.67 -14.13
C GLY A 117 4.97 -2.95 -13.31
N THR A 118 4.18 -2.88 -12.23
CA THR A 118 3.90 -4.03 -11.35
C THR A 118 3.01 -5.07 -12.06
N VAL A 119 2.07 -4.60 -12.89
CA VAL A 119 1.13 -5.42 -13.67
C VAL A 119 1.24 -5.04 -15.15
N ALA A 120 1.01 -6.02 -16.04
CA ALA A 120 1.14 -5.81 -17.49
C ALA A 120 -0.05 -5.08 -18.11
N ASN A 121 -1.25 -5.25 -17.54
CA ASN A 121 -2.48 -4.63 -18.00
C ASN A 121 -3.49 -4.56 -16.83
N SER A 122 -4.70 -4.05 -17.09
CA SER A 122 -5.74 -3.83 -16.08
C SER A 122 -6.60 -5.07 -15.76
N SER A 123 -6.30 -6.24 -16.31
CA SER A 123 -7.14 -7.43 -16.11
C SER A 123 -6.98 -8.01 -14.69
N PRO A 124 -8.04 -8.61 -14.12
CA PRO A 124 -7.96 -9.35 -12.86
C PRO A 124 -6.81 -10.38 -12.81
N GLU A 125 -6.56 -11.06 -13.91
CA GLU A 125 -5.52 -12.09 -14.05
C GLU A 125 -4.11 -11.47 -14.03
N ALA A 126 -3.91 -10.30 -14.63
CA ALA A 126 -2.64 -9.59 -14.57
C ALA A 126 -2.29 -9.16 -13.14
N PHE A 127 -3.29 -8.78 -12.35
CA PHE A 127 -3.12 -8.51 -10.93
C PHE A 127 -2.84 -9.78 -10.12
N ALA A 128 -3.60 -10.86 -10.36
CA ALA A 128 -3.36 -12.15 -9.70
C ALA A 128 -1.94 -12.68 -9.95
N ALA A 129 -1.44 -12.54 -11.18
CA ALA A 129 -0.09 -12.93 -11.58
C ALA A 129 1.04 -12.06 -10.99
N ALA A 130 0.70 -10.98 -10.28
CA ALA A 130 1.66 -10.12 -9.58
C ALA A 130 1.79 -10.47 -8.08
N ALA A 131 1.23 -11.60 -7.63
CA ALA A 131 1.21 -12.01 -6.22
C ALA A 131 2.59 -12.10 -5.56
N ASP A 132 3.62 -12.47 -6.31
CA ASP A 132 5.02 -12.55 -5.88
C ASP A 132 5.68 -11.18 -5.73
N ARG A 133 5.24 -10.19 -6.51
CA ARG A 133 5.78 -8.82 -6.52
C ARG A 133 5.04 -7.88 -5.55
N CYS A 134 3.75 -8.15 -5.33
CA CYS A 134 2.89 -7.36 -4.45
C CYS A 134 2.90 -7.89 -3.02
N GLU A 135 2.65 -7.01 -2.05
CA GLU A 135 2.35 -7.39 -0.67
C GLU A 135 0.90 -7.05 -0.37
N VAL A 136 0.20 -7.93 0.34
CA VAL A 136 -1.20 -7.76 0.70
C VAL A 136 -1.30 -7.86 2.20
N PHE A 137 -1.94 -6.86 2.83
CA PHE A 137 -2.23 -6.89 4.26
C PHE A 137 -3.74 -6.97 4.46
N ARG A 138 -4.20 -7.89 5.32
CA ARG A 138 -5.52 -7.80 5.92
C ARG A 138 -5.48 -6.72 7.00
N ILE A 139 -6.48 -5.85 6.97
CA ILE A 139 -6.71 -4.80 7.96
C ILE A 139 -7.67 -5.37 8.99
N GLU A 140 -7.29 -5.30 10.25
CA GLU A 140 -8.10 -5.73 11.38
C GLU A 140 -8.28 -4.54 12.34
N PRO A 141 -9.47 -4.29 12.89
CA PRO A 141 -9.63 -3.28 13.94
C PRO A 141 -8.73 -3.60 15.14
N LEU A 142 -8.15 -2.57 15.76
CA LEU A 142 -7.49 -2.69 17.06
C LEU A 142 -8.31 -1.88 18.07
N ASP A 143 -8.81 -2.55 19.10
CA ASP A 143 -9.50 -1.93 20.23
C ASP A 143 -8.63 -0.84 20.93
#